data_AF-A0A3D4X7U6-F1
#
_entry.id   AF-A0A3D4X7U6-F1
#
_cell.length_a   1.000
_cell.length_b   1.000
_cell.length_c   1.000
_cell.angle_alpha   90.00
_cell.angle_beta   90.00
_cell.angle_gamma   90.00
#
_symmetry.space_group_name_H-M   'P 1'
#
loop_
_entity.id
_entity.type
_entity.pdbx_description
1 polymer ?
#
loop_
_entity_poly.entity_id
_entity_poly.type
_entity_poly.pdbx_seq_one_letter_code
_entity_poly.pdbx_strand_id
1 'polypeptide(L)'
;MDQQKNQNNQNKPDPGPKNRQSLLILLIGLLGTLLIWSFFANIGQSTSSPEEIDYSEFLQMLEKDEVASVELESNTLTITPREQKYENIKVTYKTRLMEASTVLVERLSKIDDITFKEKQPDPTGAVVSSILSFLIPFVILIVGMNLLFSRMSRGGGMMGGVGKSKAKAYVQRDTGVLFADVAGQDEAKESLQEVVDFLHNPGKYTMIGAKLPKGALLVGPPGTGKTLLAKAVAGEAHVPFFSLSGSDFVEMFV
;
A
#
# COMPACT_ATOMS: atom_id res chain seq x y z
N MET A 1 1.81 15.09 -59.02
CA MET A 1 2.88 15.97 -58.50
C MET A 1 2.20 17.10 -57.77
N ASP A 2 2.60 17.28 -56.51
CA ASP A 2 2.40 18.45 -55.65
C ASP A 2 0.94 18.78 -55.26
N GLN A 3 0.53 18.87 -53.99
CA GLN A 3 1.24 19.40 -52.84
C GLN A 3 0.76 18.73 -51.54
N GLN A 4 1.71 18.19 -50.79
CA GLN A 4 1.64 18.11 -49.33
C GLN A 4 1.85 19.52 -48.77
N LYS A 5 0.96 20.00 -47.88
CA LYS A 5 1.31 20.74 -46.65
C LYS A 5 0.07 21.18 -45.86
N ASN A 6 0.23 21.11 -44.53
CA ASN A 6 -0.56 21.71 -43.46
C ASN A 6 -1.92 21.05 -43.19
N GLN A 7 -2.21 20.53 -41.99
CA GLN A 7 -1.88 21.10 -40.68
C GLN A 7 -1.51 20.01 -39.66
N ASN A 8 -0.32 20.16 -39.08
CA ASN A 8 -0.01 19.72 -37.72
C ASN A 8 -0.94 20.46 -36.76
N ASN A 9 -1.73 19.74 -35.98
CA ASN A 9 -2.18 20.25 -34.69
C ASN A 9 -2.17 19.14 -33.62
N GLN A 10 -1.06 19.14 -32.89
CA GLN A 10 -0.90 18.81 -31.48
C GLN A 10 -2.04 18.00 -30.80
N ASN A 11 -1.85 16.70 -30.68
CA ASN A 11 -2.33 15.95 -29.51
C ASN A 11 -1.11 15.60 -28.65
N LYS A 12 -0.74 16.52 -27.76
CA LYS A 12 0.08 16.19 -26.59
C LYS A 12 -0.69 15.15 -25.78
N PRO A 13 -0.07 14.05 -25.31
CA PRO A 13 -0.72 13.19 -24.33
C PRO A 13 -0.90 14.00 -23.04
N ASP A 14 -2.15 14.20 -22.66
CA ASP A 14 -2.60 14.84 -21.43
C ASP A 14 -1.91 14.18 -20.21
N PRO A 15 -1.31 14.94 -19.27
CA PRO A 15 -0.70 14.35 -18.08
C PRO A 15 -1.78 14.01 -17.04
N GLY A 16 -2.50 12.90 -17.27
CA GLY A 16 -3.51 12.34 -16.35
C GLY A 16 -2.91 11.34 -15.33
N PRO A 17 -3.54 11.13 -14.16
CA PRO A 17 -2.89 10.96 -12.87
C PRO A 17 -2.32 9.55 -12.62
N LYS A 18 -1.21 9.22 -13.26
CA LYS A 18 -0.47 7.97 -13.08
C LYS A 18 0.70 8.16 -12.13
N ASN A 19 0.43 8.29 -10.83
CA ASN A 19 1.46 7.90 -9.83
C ASN A 19 0.99 7.81 -8.38
N ARG A 20 -0.24 8.20 -8.02
CA ARG A 20 -0.67 8.13 -6.61
C ARG A 20 -0.82 6.69 -6.11
N GLN A 21 -1.28 5.77 -6.95
CA GLN A 21 -1.44 4.36 -6.60
C GLN A 21 -0.11 3.60 -6.54
N SER A 22 0.82 3.86 -7.47
CA SER A 22 2.18 3.33 -7.39
C SER A 22 2.94 3.90 -6.19
N LEU A 23 2.78 5.19 -5.88
CA LEU A 23 3.34 5.82 -4.67
C LEU A 23 2.75 5.24 -3.39
N LEU A 24 1.44 4.95 -3.35
CA LEU A 24 0.81 4.29 -2.20
C LEU A 24 1.31 2.86 -2.00
N ILE A 25 1.49 2.10 -3.08
CA ILE A 25 2.08 0.75 -3.00
C ILE A 25 3.53 0.82 -2.51
N LEU A 26 4.30 1.80 -2.99
CA LEU A 26 5.67 2.03 -2.54
C LEU A 26 5.70 2.43 -1.05
N LEU A 27 4.76 3.27 -0.61
CA LEU A 27 4.60 3.66 0.79
C LEU A 27 4.23 2.49 1.70
N ILE A 28 3.26 1.66 1.30
CA ILE A 28 2.84 0.47 2.06
C ILE A 28 3.97 -0.55 2.13
N GLY A 29 4.69 -0.76 1.01
CA GLY A 29 5.89 -1.59 0.97
C GLY A 29 6.98 -1.07 1.90
N LEU A 30 7.27 0.23 1.85
CA LEU A 30 8.25 0.89 2.71
C LEU A 30 7.89 0.77 4.19
N LEU A 31 6.62 0.97 4.53
CA LEU A 31 6.11 0.83 5.89
C LEU A 31 6.20 -0.62 6.39
N GLY A 32 5.91 -1.59 5.51
CA GLY A 32 6.11 -3.02 5.79
C GLY A 32 7.58 -3.38 6.05
N THR A 33 8.51 -2.84 5.25
CA THR A 33 9.94 -3.05 5.48
C THR A 33 10.44 -2.42 6.78
N LEU A 34 9.90 -1.25 7.16
CA LEU A 34 10.19 -0.59 8.43
C LEU A 34 9.71 -1.42 9.63
N LEU A 35 8.52 -2.02 9.53
CA LEU A 35 7.98 -2.90 10.57
C LEU A 35 8.78 -4.20 10.70
N ILE A 36 9.16 -4.81 9.59
CA ILE A 36 10.00 -6.02 9.59
C ILE A 36 11.38 -5.71 10.17
N TRP A 37 11.97 -4.56 9.82
CA TRP A 37 13.24 -4.13 10.37
C TRP A 37 13.16 -3.88 11.88
N SER A 38 12.09 -3.26 12.37
CA SER A 38 11.83 -3.08 13.81
C SER A 38 11.71 -4.42 14.56
N PHE A 39 11.07 -5.41 13.93
CA PHE A 39 10.92 -6.75 14.50
C PHE A 39 12.24 -7.53 14.54
N PHE A 40 13.04 -7.48 13.48
CA PHE A 40 14.38 -8.09 13.44
C PHE A 40 15.38 -7.37 14.35
N ALA A 41 15.32 -6.04 14.44
CA ALA A 41 16.14 -5.28 15.37
C ALA A 41 15.83 -5.64 16.84
N ASN A 42 14.59 -5.99 17.16
CA ASN A 42 14.22 -6.51 18.49
C ASN A 42 14.73 -7.94 18.72
N ILE A 43 14.62 -8.83 17.72
CA ILE A 43 15.12 -10.21 17.82
C ILE A 43 16.65 -10.29 17.91
N GLY A 44 17.37 -9.39 17.25
CA GLY A 44 18.84 -9.33 17.29
C GLY A 44 19.42 -8.70 18.56
N GLN A 45 18.60 -8.03 19.37
CA GLN A 45 19.03 -7.34 20.60
C GLN A 45 18.93 -8.20 21.87
N SER A 46 18.68 -9.50 21.76
CA SER A 46 18.68 -10.41 22.93
C SER A 46 20.07 -10.68 23.53
N THR A 47 21.13 -10.01 23.07
CA THR A 47 22.35 -9.88 23.89
C THR A 47 22.02 -8.98 25.06
N SER A 48 21.79 -9.56 26.23
CA SER A 48 21.72 -8.86 27.51
C SER A 48 22.80 -7.78 27.53
N SER A 49 22.37 -6.52 27.63
CA SER A 49 23.26 -5.38 27.82
C SER A 49 24.24 -5.76 28.93
N PRO A 50 25.56 -5.76 28.68
CA PRO A 50 26.52 -6.20 29.67
C PRO A 50 26.38 -5.31 30.90
N GLU A 51 26.30 -5.92 32.08
CA GLU A 51 26.19 -5.19 33.34
C GLU A 51 27.49 -4.40 33.55
N GLU A 52 27.37 -3.10 33.79
CA GLU A 52 28.54 -2.25 34.04
C GLU A 52 29.03 -2.48 35.46
N ILE A 53 30.30 -2.89 35.60
CA ILE A 53 30.96 -3.09 36.89
C ILE A 53 32.14 -2.13 37.04
N ASP A 54 32.44 -1.76 38.27
CA ASP A 54 33.59 -0.91 38.57
C ASP A 54 34.90 -1.65 38.29
N TYR A 55 35.96 -0.90 37.95
CA TYR A 55 37.27 -1.48 37.67
C TYR A 55 37.82 -2.27 38.88
N SER A 56 37.56 -1.77 40.08
CA SER A 56 37.91 -2.46 41.33
C SER A 56 37.16 -3.77 41.52
N GLU A 57 35.91 -3.86 41.07
CA GLU A 57 35.10 -5.06 41.17
C GLU A 57 35.62 -6.13 40.20
N PHE A 58 35.99 -5.72 38.98
CA PHE A 58 36.71 -6.59 38.05
C PHE A 58 38.01 -7.15 38.66
N LEU A 59 38.83 -6.31 39.30
CA LEU A 59 40.06 -6.78 39.95
C LEU A 59 39.78 -7.81 41.05
N GLN A 60 38.71 -7.62 41.83
CA GLN A 60 38.32 -8.59 42.86
C GLN A 60 37.85 -9.92 42.25
N MET A 61 37.08 -9.88 41.17
CA MET A 61 36.66 -11.10 40.45
C MET A 61 37.87 -11.84 39.86
N LEU A 62 38.88 -11.09 39.40
CA LEU A 62 40.12 -11.65 38.87
C LEU A 62 40.95 -12.32 39.98
N GLU A 63 41.05 -11.72 41.17
CA GLU A 63 41.73 -12.30 42.32
C GLU A 63 41.05 -13.57 42.86
N LYS A 64 39.73 -13.67 42.70
CA LYS A 64 38.92 -14.84 43.11
C LYS A 64 38.88 -15.97 42.07
N ASP A 65 39.57 -15.83 40.95
CA ASP A 65 39.56 -16.79 39.83
C ASP A 65 38.16 -17.03 39.22
N GLU A 66 37.30 -16.01 39.27
CA GLU A 66 35.91 -16.09 38.77
C GLU A 66 35.79 -15.72 37.28
N VAL A 67 36.90 -15.36 36.63
CA VAL A 67 36.95 -14.83 35.26
C VAL A 67 37.46 -15.89 34.28
N ALA A 68 36.68 -16.21 33.24
CA ALA A 68 37.08 -17.18 32.21
C ALA A 68 37.75 -16.51 30.99
N SER A 69 37.27 -15.34 30.58
CA SER A 69 37.86 -14.62 29.45
C SER A 69 37.70 -13.11 29.57
N VAL A 70 38.72 -12.40 29.11
CA VAL A 70 38.73 -10.94 29.03
C VAL A 70 39.02 -10.54 27.59
N GLU A 71 38.11 -9.78 26.98
CA GLU A 71 38.30 -9.20 25.66
C GLU A 71 38.53 -7.70 25.79
N LEU A 72 39.62 -7.19 25.23
CA LEU A 72 39.90 -5.76 25.16
C LEU A 72 39.48 -5.23 23.79
N GLU A 73 38.55 -4.29 23.77
CA GLU A 73 38.13 -3.55 22.56
C GLU A 73 38.36 -2.06 22.79
N SER A 74 39.41 -1.52 22.16
CA SER A 74 39.88 -0.13 22.30
C SER A 74 40.19 0.31 23.74
N ASN A 75 39.17 0.58 24.57
CA ASN A 75 39.29 1.02 25.96
C ASN A 75 38.24 0.40 26.89
N THR A 76 37.48 -0.57 26.39
CA THR A 76 36.44 -1.28 27.14
C THR A 76 36.84 -2.74 27.26
N LEU A 77 36.80 -3.24 28.49
CA LEU A 77 37.01 -4.63 28.82
C LEU A 77 35.64 -5.32 28.87
N THR A 78 35.49 -6.39 28.09
CA THR A 78 34.35 -7.29 28.18
C THR A 78 34.79 -8.54 28.92
N ILE A 79 34.18 -8.79 30.07
CA ILE A 79 34.57 -9.84 31.01
C ILE A 79 33.48 -10.91 30.98
N THR A 80 33.89 -12.17 30.81
CA THR A 80 33.00 -13.33 30.89
C THR A 80 33.34 -14.14 32.12
N PRO A 81 32.41 -14.29 33.09
CA PRO A 81 32.63 -15.10 34.29
C PRO A 81 32.64 -16.61 33.96
N ARG A 82 33.38 -17.38 34.76
CA ARG A 82 33.46 -18.85 34.65
C ARG A 82 32.13 -19.50 35.04
N GLU A 83 31.44 -18.96 36.03
CA GLU A 83 30.10 -19.36 36.42
C GLU A 83 29.03 -18.48 35.74
N GLN A 84 28.13 -19.13 35.01
CA GLN A 84 26.99 -18.46 34.38
C GLN A 84 25.76 -18.65 35.26
N LYS A 85 25.17 -17.54 35.74
CA LYS A 85 23.97 -17.57 36.60
C LYS A 85 22.73 -18.19 35.92
N TYR A 86 22.74 -18.33 34.59
CA TYR A 86 21.62 -18.83 33.79
C TYR A 86 22.12 -19.72 32.65
N GLU A 87 21.62 -20.96 32.52
CA GLU A 87 22.05 -21.94 31.48
C GLU A 87 21.92 -21.42 30.04
N ASN A 88 21.01 -20.47 29.78
CA ASN A 88 20.70 -19.98 28.43
C ASN A 88 21.09 -18.51 28.18
N ILE A 89 21.68 -17.82 29.16
CA ILE A 89 22.05 -16.40 29.04
C ILE A 89 23.51 -16.24 29.44
N LYS A 90 24.35 -15.88 28.47
CA LYS A 90 25.74 -15.50 28.74
C LYS A 90 25.76 -14.12 29.35
N VAL A 91 25.91 -14.04 30.67
CA VAL A 91 26.11 -12.77 31.38
C VAL A 91 27.54 -12.30 31.08
N THR A 92 27.66 -11.08 30.59
CA THR A 92 28.95 -10.43 30.36
C THR A 92 28.97 -9.13 31.12
N TYR A 93 30.14 -8.76 31.63
CA TYR A 93 30.36 -7.51 32.33
C TYR A 93 31.19 -6.56 31.49
N LYS A 94 30.92 -5.26 31.59
CA LYS A 94 31.71 -4.23 30.93
C LYS A 94 32.34 -3.30 31.94
N THR A 95 33.63 -3.03 31.76
CA THR A 95 34.32 -1.99 32.52
C THR A 95 35.29 -1.22 31.63
N ARG A 96 35.71 -0.04 32.06
CA ARG A 96 36.64 0.81 31.32
C ARG A 96 38.07 0.52 31.78
N LEU A 97 38.99 0.42 30.82
CA LEU A 97 40.40 0.24 31.15
C LEU A 97 40.93 1.50 31.87
N MET A 98 41.49 1.31 33.07
CA MET A 98 42.09 2.37 33.89
C MET A 98 43.62 2.27 34.02
N GLU A 99 44.22 1.18 33.54
CA GLU A 99 45.67 0.96 33.55
C GLU A 99 46.24 0.78 32.13
N ALA A 100 47.56 0.85 31.98
CA ALA A 100 48.20 0.58 30.69
C ALA A 100 47.96 -0.88 30.27
N SER A 101 47.68 -1.12 28.98
CA SER A 101 47.40 -2.47 28.45
C SER A 101 48.50 -3.48 28.75
N THR A 102 49.76 -3.04 28.84
CA THR A 102 50.92 -3.86 29.19
C THR A 102 50.86 -4.41 30.62
N VAL A 103 50.38 -3.62 31.57
CA VAL A 103 50.25 -4.00 33.00
C VAL A 103 49.12 -5.02 33.16
N LEU A 104 48.03 -4.86 32.42
CA LEU A 104 46.90 -5.79 32.41
C LEU A 104 47.32 -7.15 31.81
N VAL A 105 48.04 -7.16 30.69
CA VAL A 105 48.56 -8.41 30.09
C VAL A 105 49.51 -9.14 31.04
N GLU A 106 50.40 -8.43 31.73
CA GLU A 106 51.30 -9.04 32.71
C GLU A 106 50.52 -9.68 33.87
N ARG A 107 49.46 -9.02 34.35
CA ARG A 107 48.59 -9.54 35.42
C ARG A 107 47.79 -10.77 34.97
N LEU A 108 47.20 -10.73 33.77
CA LEU A 108 46.45 -11.86 33.21
C LEU A 108 47.35 -13.04 32.87
N SER A 109 48.62 -12.82 32.53
CA SER A 109 49.59 -13.88 32.25
C SER A 109 50.04 -14.68 33.49
N LYS A 110 49.82 -14.14 34.69
CA LYS A 110 50.16 -14.80 35.97
C LYS A 110 49.06 -15.76 36.46
N ILE A 111 47.91 -15.76 35.82
CA ILE A 111 46.78 -16.62 36.16
C ILE A 111 46.66 -17.70 35.08
N ASP A 112 46.67 -18.96 35.51
CA ASP A 112 46.49 -20.09 34.61
C ASP A 112 45.03 -20.13 34.11
N ASP A 113 44.81 -20.55 32.86
CA ASP A 113 43.49 -20.79 32.25
C ASP A 113 42.63 -19.55 31.89
N ILE A 114 43.20 -18.34 31.83
CA ILE A 114 42.48 -17.15 31.31
C ILE A 114 42.74 -16.96 29.80
N THR A 115 41.66 -16.87 29.02
CA THR A 115 41.75 -16.51 27.59
C THR A 115 41.65 -14.99 27.42
N PHE A 116 42.74 -14.33 27.02
CA PHE A 116 42.77 -12.90 26.68
C PHE A 116 42.89 -12.68 25.17
N LYS A 117 41.99 -11.86 24.61
CA LYS A 117 41.99 -11.51 23.17
C LYS A 117 41.79 -10.02 22.98
N GLU A 118 42.59 -9.42 22.12
CA GLU A 118 42.35 -8.06 21.62
C GLU A 118 41.44 -8.16 20.40
N LYS A 119 40.22 -7.64 20.52
CA LYS A 119 39.34 -7.47 19.35
C LYS A 119 39.72 -6.14 18.72
N GLN A 120 40.45 -6.21 17.61
CA GLN A 120 40.52 -5.08 16.69
C GLN A 120 39.10 -4.84 16.16
N PRO A 121 38.56 -3.62 16.26
CA PRO A 121 37.32 -3.31 15.58
C PRO A 121 37.63 -3.49 14.09
N ASP A 122 37.01 -4.49 13.46
CA ASP A 122 37.01 -4.67 12.01
C ASP A 122 35.81 -3.88 11.45
N PRO A 123 35.94 -2.54 11.23
CA PRO A 123 34.83 -1.74 10.72
C PRO A 123 34.36 -2.28 9.37
N THR A 124 35.28 -2.85 8.57
CA THR A 124 34.96 -3.44 7.27
C THR A 124 34.07 -4.67 7.41
N GLY A 125 34.36 -5.58 8.35
CA GLY A 125 33.55 -6.77 8.60
C GLY A 125 32.20 -6.46 9.22
N ALA A 126 32.15 -5.49 10.15
CA ALA A 126 30.91 -5.02 10.74
C ALA A 126 30.00 -4.32 9.71
N VAL A 127 30.56 -3.50 8.82
CA VAL A 127 29.79 -2.84 7.76
C VAL A 127 29.30 -3.84 6.71
N VAL A 128 30.15 -4.77 6.27
CA VAL A 128 29.77 -5.82 5.31
C VAL A 128 28.67 -6.72 5.89
N SER A 129 28.80 -7.18 7.14
CA SER A 129 27.77 -8.00 7.80
C SER A 129 26.46 -7.22 8.03
N SER A 130 26.52 -5.92 8.33
CA SER A 130 25.34 -5.06 8.44
C SER A 130 24.63 -4.91 7.09
N ILE A 131 25.37 -4.67 6.01
CA ILE A 131 24.81 -4.55 4.65
C ILE A 131 24.18 -5.89 4.25
N LEU A 132 24.88 -7.01 4.43
CA LEU A 132 24.39 -8.33 4.05
C LEU A 132 23.11 -8.70 4.82
N SER A 133 23.08 -8.41 6.12
CA SER A 133 21.92 -8.65 6.98
C SER A 133 20.71 -7.81 6.60
N PHE A 134 20.91 -6.61 6.05
CA PHE A 134 19.82 -5.76 5.55
C PHE A 134 19.37 -6.15 4.13
N LEU A 135 20.30 -6.58 3.28
CA LEU A 135 20.08 -6.82 1.86
C LEU A 135 19.41 -8.18 1.60
N ILE A 136 19.76 -9.23 2.38
CA ILE A 136 19.17 -10.57 2.25
C ILE A 136 17.63 -10.56 2.45
N PRO A 137 17.08 -9.98 3.53
CA PRO A 137 15.63 -9.89 3.71
C PRO A 137 14.93 -9.12 2.59
N PHE A 138 15.57 -8.07 2.07
CA PHE A 138 15.02 -7.26 0.98
C PHE A 138 14.92 -8.05 -0.32
N VAL A 139 15.95 -8.84 -0.65
CA VAL A 139 15.96 -9.73 -1.81
C VAL A 139 14.92 -10.84 -1.65
N ILE A 140 14.83 -11.47 -0.49
CA ILE A 140 13.82 -12.51 -0.20
C ILE A 140 12.41 -11.93 -0.32
N LEU A 141 12.18 -10.70 0.15
CA LEU A 141 10.89 -10.02 0.01
C LEU A 141 10.58 -9.77 -1.46
N ILE A 142 11.51 -9.23 -2.25
CA ILE A 142 11.29 -8.98 -3.69
C ILE A 142 10.99 -10.29 -4.44
N VAL A 143 11.75 -11.36 -4.19
CA VAL A 143 11.55 -12.66 -4.84
C VAL A 143 10.26 -13.31 -4.37
N GLY A 144 9.98 -13.31 -3.07
CA GLY A 144 8.76 -13.85 -2.48
C GLY A 144 7.51 -13.10 -2.94
N MET A 145 7.59 -11.78 -3.08
CA MET A 145 6.53 -10.93 -3.58
C MET A 145 6.28 -11.15 -5.07
N ASN A 146 7.34 -11.29 -5.89
CA ASN A 146 7.19 -11.66 -7.30
C ASN A 146 6.56 -13.05 -7.48
N LEU A 147 6.97 -14.03 -6.66
CA LEU A 147 6.36 -15.36 -6.64
C LEU A 147 4.90 -15.32 -6.18
N LEU A 148 4.58 -14.57 -5.13
CA LEU A 148 3.22 -14.42 -4.60
C LEU A 148 2.31 -13.71 -5.61
N PHE A 149 2.75 -12.61 -6.23
CA PHE A 149 1.98 -11.92 -7.25
C PHE A 149 1.81 -12.75 -8.52
N SER A 150 2.81 -13.54 -8.91
CA SER A 150 2.68 -14.47 -10.03
C SER A 150 1.65 -15.59 -9.76
N ARG A 151 1.42 -15.94 -8.49
CA ARG A 151 0.40 -16.91 -8.07
C ARG A 151 -0.98 -16.27 -7.87
N MET A 152 -1.04 -15.05 -7.31
CA MET A 152 -2.29 -14.35 -7.00
C MET A 152 -2.91 -13.65 -8.21
N SER A 153 -2.13 -13.34 -9.26
CA SER A 153 -2.70 -12.83 -10.53
C SER A 153 -3.33 -13.94 -11.37
N ARG A 154 -2.96 -15.21 -11.15
CA ARG A 154 -3.44 -16.37 -11.90
C ARG A 154 -4.71 -16.99 -11.30
N GLY A 155 -5.11 -16.59 -10.09
CA GLY A 155 -6.37 -16.97 -9.44
C GLY A 155 -6.96 -15.77 -8.71
N GLY A 156 -7.89 -15.06 -9.37
CA GLY A 156 -8.81 -14.06 -8.82
C GLY A 156 -8.37 -13.40 -7.52
N GLY A 157 -7.49 -12.40 -7.60
CA GLY A 157 -6.78 -11.82 -6.47
C GLY A 157 -7.65 -11.20 -5.37
N MET A 158 -7.29 -11.51 -4.13
CA MET A 158 -7.78 -10.96 -2.86
C MET A 158 -7.50 -9.45 -2.67
N MET A 159 -6.83 -8.80 -3.63
CA MET A 159 -6.50 -7.37 -3.63
C MET A 159 -7.17 -6.58 -4.77
N GLY A 160 -8.15 -7.16 -5.48
CA GLY A 160 -8.89 -6.49 -6.56
C GLY A 160 -10.15 -5.73 -6.14
N GLY A 161 -10.47 -5.68 -4.84
CA GLY A 161 -11.82 -5.32 -4.36
C GLY A 161 -11.98 -4.00 -3.61
N VAL A 162 -10.90 -3.38 -3.12
CA VAL A 162 -11.02 -2.21 -2.23
C VAL A 162 -10.60 -0.95 -2.99
N GLY A 163 -11.56 -0.24 -3.57
CA GLY A 163 -11.32 1.09 -4.14
C GLY A 163 -12.03 1.40 -5.45
N LYS A 164 -12.62 0.41 -6.12
CA LYS A 164 -13.65 0.72 -7.13
C LYS A 164 -14.93 0.96 -6.37
N SER A 165 -15.20 2.22 -6.01
CA SER A 165 -16.58 2.66 -5.80
C SER A 165 -17.39 2.04 -6.92
N LYS A 166 -18.32 1.14 -6.57
CA LYS A 166 -19.37 0.73 -7.49
C LYS A 166 -20.30 1.93 -7.65
N ALA A 167 -19.81 3.02 -8.24
CA ALA A 167 -20.66 3.77 -9.13
C ALA A 167 -21.08 2.72 -10.15
N LYS A 168 -22.28 2.15 -9.97
CA LYS A 168 -22.94 1.43 -11.05
C LYS A 168 -22.89 2.43 -12.19
N ALA A 169 -21.98 2.25 -13.14
CA ALA A 169 -22.14 2.82 -14.45
C ALA A 169 -23.46 2.19 -14.89
N TYR A 170 -24.56 2.92 -14.68
CA TYR A 170 -25.86 2.53 -15.17
C TYR A 170 -25.63 2.38 -16.65
N VAL A 171 -25.53 1.12 -17.07
CA VAL A 171 -25.16 0.75 -18.43
C VAL A 171 -26.19 1.46 -19.28
N GLN A 172 -25.72 2.36 -20.13
CA GLN A 172 -26.53 2.92 -21.21
C GLN A 172 -27.06 1.71 -21.96
N ARG A 173 -28.35 1.41 -21.79
CA ARG A 173 -29.02 0.35 -22.52
C ARG A 173 -29.97 1.05 -23.46
N ASP A 174 -29.75 0.83 -24.74
CA ASP A 174 -30.79 1.04 -25.74
C ASP A 174 -32.02 0.27 -25.27
N THR A 175 -33.17 0.95 -25.22
CA THR A 175 -34.39 0.35 -24.68
C THR A 175 -34.92 -0.74 -25.59
N GLY A 176 -34.69 -0.62 -26.91
CA GLY A 176 -35.22 -1.51 -27.94
C GLY A 176 -36.75 -1.52 -28.03
N VAL A 177 -37.42 -0.55 -27.40
CA VAL A 177 -38.88 -0.42 -27.34
C VAL A 177 -39.27 0.84 -28.11
N LEU A 178 -40.26 0.72 -28.99
CA LEU A 178 -40.79 1.80 -29.83
C LEU A 178 -42.24 2.13 -29.48
N PHE A 179 -42.81 3.20 -30.04
CA PHE A 179 -44.24 3.52 -29.85
C PHE A 179 -45.18 2.47 -30.42
N ALA A 180 -44.70 1.66 -31.37
CA ALA A 180 -45.41 0.50 -31.89
C ALA A 180 -45.63 -0.59 -30.83
N ASP A 181 -44.75 -0.69 -29.84
CA ASP A 181 -44.82 -1.70 -28.77
C ASP A 181 -45.75 -1.29 -27.60
N VAL A 182 -46.26 -0.05 -27.63
CA VAL A 182 -47.22 0.46 -26.64
C VAL A 182 -48.62 0.39 -27.24
N ALA A 183 -49.54 -0.36 -26.64
CA ALA A 183 -50.92 -0.39 -27.10
C ALA A 183 -51.77 0.75 -26.49
N GLY A 184 -52.58 1.42 -27.32
CA GLY A 184 -53.45 2.52 -26.91
C GLY A 184 -52.71 3.78 -26.47
N GLN A 185 -53.33 4.58 -25.59
CA GLN A 185 -52.79 5.84 -25.07
C GLN A 185 -52.45 6.86 -26.16
N ASP A 186 -53.30 6.95 -27.20
CA ASP A 186 -53.03 7.72 -28.42
C ASP A 186 -52.79 9.21 -28.11
N GLU A 187 -53.56 9.79 -27.19
CA GLU A 187 -53.42 11.17 -26.71
C GLU A 187 -52.05 11.42 -26.04
N ALA A 188 -51.57 10.45 -25.24
CA ALA A 188 -50.28 10.54 -24.57
C ALA A 188 -49.12 10.35 -25.55
N LYS A 189 -49.28 9.47 -26.55
CA LYS A 189 -48.28 9.31 -27.62
C LYS A 189 -48.17 10.57 -28.47
N GLU A 190 -49.28 11.18 -28.85
CA GLU A 190 -49.29 12.43 -29.60
C GLU A 190 -48.56 13.55 -28.84
N SER A 191 -48.85 13.69 -27.54
CA SER A 191 -48.17 14.68 -26.69
C SER A 191 -46.67 14.40 -26.54
N LEU A 192 -46.28 13.12 -26.47
CA LEU A 192 -44.88 12.72 -26.34
C LEU A 192 -44.13 12.72 -27.68
N GLN A 193 -44.82 12.72 -28.82
CA GLN A 193 -44.21 12.86 -30.14
C GLN A 193 -43.50 14.21 -30.27
N GLU A 194 -44.03 15.27 -29.66
CA GLU A 194 -43.37 16.57 -29.59
C GLU A 194 -42.06 16.49 -28.80
N VAL A 195 -42.05 15.74 -27.69
CA VAL A 195 -40.83 15.50 -26.89
C VAL A 195 -39.79 14.72 -27.69
N VAL A 196 -40.23 13.78 -28.55
CA VAL A 196 -39.33 13.04 -29.45
C VAL A 196 -38.73 13.95 -30.53
N ASP A 197 -39.52 14.79 -31.22
CA ASP A 197 -38.98 15.76 -32.20
C ASP A 197 -38.01 16.74 -31.54
N PHE A 198 -38.32 17.14 -30.31
CA PHE A 198 -37.46 17.97 -29.48
C PHE A 198 -36.11 17.29 -29.16
N LEU A 199 -36.11 16.01 -28.78
CA LEU A 199 -34.87 15.26 -28.50
C LEU A 199 -34.02 15.02 -29.76
N HIS A 200 -34.65 14.86 -30.93
CA HIS A 200 -33.95 14.74 -32.21
C HIS A 200 -33.34 16.06 -32.69
N ASN A 201 -34.08 17.17 -32.56
CA ASN A 201 -33.71 18.45 -33.15
C ASN A 201 -33.79 19.62 -32.15
N PRO A 202 -32.99 19.63 -31.07
CA PRO A 202 -33.06 20.68 -30.05
C PRO A 202 -32.77 22.09 -30.60
N GLY A 203 -31.94 22.18 -31.66
CA GLY A 203 -31.58 23.45 -32.32
C GLY A 203 -32.76 24.17 -32.98
N LYS A 204 -33.74 23.44 -33.51
CA LYS A 204 -34.94 24.01 -34.15
C LYS A 204 -35.76 24.85 -33.16
N TYR A 205 -35.89 24.36 -31.93
CA TYR A 205 -36.67 25.00 -30.87
C TYR A 205 -35.92 26.14 -30.19
N THR A 206 -34.60 26.04 -30.02
CA THR A 206 -33.79 27.12 -29.45
C THR A 206 -33.72 28.34 -30.38
N MET A 207 -33.68 28.14 -31.70
CA MET A 207 -33.63 29.25 -32.69
C MET A 207 -34.86 30.15 -32.65
N ILE A 208 -36.04 29.60 -32.36
CA ILE A 208 -37.30 30.36 -32.22
C ILE A 208 -37.53 30.89 -30.79
N GLY A 209 -36.56 30.71 -29.88
CA GLY A 209 -36.66 31.15 -28.50
C GLY A 209 -37.61 30.33 -27.62
N ALA A 210 -38.02 29.13 -28.06
CA ALA A 210 -38.88 28.26 -27.27
C ALA A 210 -38.13 27.72 -26.05
N LYS A 211 -38.82 27.65 -24.90
CA LYS A 211 -38.26 27.06 -23.67
C LYS A 211 -38.41 25.55 -23.71
N LEU A 212 -37.29 24.84 -23.55
CA LEU A 212 -37.22 23.39 -23.59
C LEU A 212 -37.92 22.81 -22.34
N PRO A 213 -38.85 21.85 -22.48
CA PRO A 213 -39.44 21.18 -21.34
C PRO A 213 -38.35 20.43 -20.56
N LYS A 214 -38.25 20.68 -19.26
CA LYS A 214 -37.21 20.09 -18.40
C LYS A 214 -37.56 18.69 -17.90
N GLY A 215 -38.84 18.30 -17.99
CA GLY A 215 -39.32 17.01 -17.55
C GLY A 215 -40.82 16.87 -17.79
N ALA A 216 -41.28 15.62 -17.86
CA ALA A 216 -42.68 15.26 -17.95
C ALA A 216 -43.03 14.31 -16.80
N LEU A 217 -44.18 14.51 -16.18
CA LEU A 217 -44.68 13.63 -15.12
C LEU A 217 -45.82 12.78 -15.67
N LEU A 218 -45.58 11.48 -15.79
CA LEU A 218 -46.62 10.51 -16.18
C LEU A 218 -47.37 10.04 -14.93
N VAL A 219 -48.67 10.34 -14.86
CA VAL A 219 -49.52 9.99 -13.70
C VAL A 219 -50.57 8.96 -14.12
N GLY A 220 -50.85 8.01 -13.24
CA GLY A 220 -51.93 7.03 -13.43
C GLY A 220 -51.77 5.81 -12.53
N PRO A 221 -52.81 4.94 -12.44
CA PRO A 221 -52.78 3.71 -11.65
C PRO A 221 -51.56 2.81 -11.94
N PRO A 222 -51.11 1.97 -11.00
CA PRO A 222 -50.03 1.02 -11.27
C PRO A 222 -50.38 0.10 -12.46
N GLY A 223 -49.39 -0.28 -13.27
CA GLY A 223 -49.59 -1.18 -14.41
C GLY A 223 -50.05 -0.54 -15.73
N THR A 224 -50.31 0.77 -15.79
CA THR A 224 -50.78 1.46 -17.02
C THR A 224 -49.69 1.79 -18.05
N GLY A 225 -48.55 1.11 -18.01
CA GLY A 225 -47.51 1.28 -19.05
C GLY A 225 -46.69 2.57 -18.98
N LYS A 226 -46.74 3.37 -17.91
CA LYS A 226 -45.96 4.63 -17.77
C LYS A 226 -44.46 4.45 -18.05
N THR A 227 -43.83 3.46 -17.43
CA THR A 227 -42.39 3.17 -17.64
C THR A 227 -42.14 2.63 -19.05
N LEU A 228 -43.09 1.91 -19.64
CA LEU A 228 -42.98 1.40 -21.01
C LEU A 228 -43.05 2.54 -22.03
N LEU A 229 -43.96 3.49 -21.82
CA LEU A 229 -44.09 4.70 -22.64
C LEU A 229 -42.83 5.57 -22.55
N ALA A 230 -42.26 5.74 -21.35
CA ALA A 230 -40.99 6.46 -21.19
C ALA A 230 -39.81 5.77 -21.92
N LYS A 231 -39.78 4.43 -21.94
CA LYS A 231 -38.79 3.67 -22.71
C LYS A 231 -39.00 3.81 -24.22
N ALA A 232 -40.25 3.86 -24.66
CA ALA A 232 -40.62 4.05 -26.05
C ALA A 232 -40.18 5.44 -26.56
N VAL A 233 -40.39 6.51 -25.78
CA VAL A 233 -39.91 7.85 -26.12
C VAL A 233 -38.39 7.87 -26.35
N ALA A 234 -37.62 7.22 -25.47
CA ALA A 234 -36.17 7.14 -25.62
C ALA A 234 -35.75 6.31 -26.84
N GLY A 235 -36.48 5.23 -27.14
CA GLY A 235 -36.26 4.40 -28.33
C GLY A 235 -36.54 5.15 -29.63
N GLU A 236 -37.67 5.86 -29.73
CA GLU A 236 -38.01 6.69 -30.89
C GLU A 236 -37.00 7.82 -31.11
N ALA A 237 -36.53 8.45 -30.02
CA ALA A 237 -35.52 9.49 -30.07
C ALA A 237 -34.08 8.96 -30.29
N HIS A 238 -33.86 7.64 -30.22
CA HIS A 238 -32.53 7.02 -30.28
C HIS A 238 -31.54 7.62 -29.27
N VAL A 239 -32.02 7.93 -28.07
CA VAL A 239 -31.22 8.50 -26.98
C VAL A 239 -31.08 7.52 -25.81
N PRO A 240 -29.98 7.57 -25.04
CA PRO A 240 -29.81 6.70 -23.87
C PRO A 240 -30.93 6.87 -22.84
N PHE A 241 -31.45 5.75 -22.32
CA PHE A 241 -32.46 5.75 -21.27
C PHE A 241 -31.87 5.42 -19.89
N PHE A 242 -32.00 6.35 -18.95
CA PHE A 242 -31.60 6.14 -17.55
C PHE A 242 -32.82 5.92 -16.68
N SER A 243 -32.82 4.84 -15.90
CA SER A 243 -33.91 4.53 -14.97
C SER A 243 -33.36 4.41 -13.56
N LEU A 244 -33.88 5.26 -12.68
CA LEU A 244 -33.61 5.23 -11.25
C LEU A 244 -34.95 5.25 -10.51
N SER A 245 -35.04 4.49 -9.41
CA SER A 245 -36.20 4.57 -8.52
C SER A 245 -36.01 5.73 -7.54
N GLY A 246 -37.09 6.43 -7.20
CA GLY A 246 -37.05 7.48 -6.16
C GLY A 246 -36.63 6.93 -4.79
N SER A 247 -36.91 5.65 -4.51
CA SER A 247 -36.42 4.96 -3.32
C SER A 247 -34.89 4.87 -3.27
N ASP A 248 -34.23 4.70 -4.42
CA ASP A 248 -32.77 4.56 -4.50
C ASP A 248 -32.05 5.85 -4.08
N PHE A 249 -32.71 7.01 -4.24
CA PHE A 249 -32.18 8.30 -3.81
C PHE A 249 -32.21 8.48 -2.30
N VAL A 250 -33.11 7.83 -1.57
CA VAL A 250 -33.18 7.95 -0.10
C VAL A 250 -32.04 7.18 0.57
N GLU A 251 -31.66 6.02 0.03
CA GLU A 251 -30.56 5.20 0.55
C GLU A 251 -29.17 5.78 0.28
N MET A 252 -29.02 6.65 -0.73
CA MET A 252 -27.72 7.24 -1.08
C MET A 252 -27.28 8.40 -0.19
N PHE A 253 -28.17 8.97 0.63
CA PHE A 253 -27.90 10.14 1.48
C PHE A 253 -28.13 9.88 2.98
N VAL A 254 -28.39 8.64 3.39
CA VAL A 254 -28.51 8.21 4.79
C VAL A 254 -27.27 7.43 5.22
#